data_AF-A0A9C7SIW0-F1
#
_entry.id   AF-A0A9C7SIW0-F1
#
_cell.length_a   1.000
_cell.length_b   1.000
_cell.length_c   1.000
_cell.angle_alpha   90.00
_cell.angle_beta   90.00
_cell.angle_gamma   90.00
#
_symmetry.space_group_name_H-M   'P 1'
#
loop_
_entity.id
_entity.type
_entity.pdbx_description
1 polymer ?
#
loop_
_entity_poly.entity_id
_entity_poly.type
_entity_poly.pdbx_seq_one_letter_code
_entity_poly.pdbx_strand_id
1 'polypeptide(L)'
;MTKHGIIDDFEAYSEWRKQVRNVIKKYRDIAKAEDLTNAHSEQRLNQIISTLNDDKLYIAFVAEFSRGKSELINAIFFSTLGKRVLPSSAGRTTMCPSELMYDHDFEPSIRLLPIDTRSTGTSIQEYKNMPEEWSDYPLDIDSAEQISEVLRHITEVN
;
A
#
# COMPACT_ATOMS: atom_id res chain seq x y z
N MET A 1 -2.35 30.73 4.68
CA MET A 1 -2.24 29.68 3.65
C MET A 1 -2.47 28.35 4.34
N THR A 2 -3.65 27.78 4.20
CA THR A 2 -3.96 26.43 4.69
C THR A 2 -3.09 25.45 3.90
N LYS A 3 -2.09 24.85 4.54
CA LYS A 3 -1.33 23.76 3.93
C LYS A 3 -2.35 22.64 3.64
N HIS A 4 -2.73 22.45 2.38
CA HIS A 4 -3.38 21.21 1.97
C HIS A 4 -2.39 20.08 2.25
N GLY A 5 -2.75 19.20 3.17
CA GLY A 5 -1.95 18.03 3.49
C GLY A 5 -2.14 16.97 2.41
N ILE A 6 -1.18 16.05 2.29
CA ILE A 6 -1.31 14.89 1.41
C ILE A 6 -2.56 14.05 1.73
N ILE A 7 -3.02 14.09 2.99
CA ILE A 7 -4.26 13.46 3.45
C ILE A 7 -5.47 14.11 2.75
N ASP A 8 -5.53 15.44 2.70
CA ASP A 8 -6.62 16.16 2.02
C ASP A 8 -6.63 15.83 0.52
N ASP A 9 -5.46 15.72 -0.11
CA ASP A 9 -5.34 15.31 -1.52
C ASP A 9 -5.83 13.87 -1.74
N PHE A 10 -5.55 12.96 -0.80
CA PHE A 10 -6.04 11.58 -0.86
C PHE A 10 -7.56 11.47 -0.64
N GLU A 11 -8.12 12.27 0.26
CA GLU A 11 -9.56 12.37 0.46
C GLU A 11 -10.25 12.91 -0.80
N ALA A 12 -9.74 14.02 -1.37
CA ALA A 12 -10.25 14.59 -2.60
C ALA A 12 -10.18 13.60 -3.77
N TYR A 13 -9.08 12.84 -3.88
CA TYR A 13 -8.94 11.78 -4.89
C TYR A 13 -9.97 10.65 -4.70
N SER A 14 -10.18 10.22 -3.45
CA SER A 14 -11.19 9.21 -3.11
C SER A 14 -12.61 9.67 -3.49
N GLU A 15 -12.94 10.93 -3.19
CA GLU A 15 -14.22 11.53 -3.58
C GLU A 15 -14.38 11.60 -5.10
N TRP A 16 -13.36 12.06 -5.82
CA TRP A 16 -13.36 12.11 -7.29
C TRP A 16 -13.60 10.72 -7.89
N ARG A 17 -12.91 9.68 -7.41
CA ARG A 17 -13.13 8.29 -7.88
C ARG A 17 -14.57 7.83 -7.66
N LYS A 18 -15.13 8.11 -6.48
CA LYS A 18 -16.53 7.79 -6.16
C LYS A 18 -17.50 8.48 -7.13
N GLN A 19 -17.25 9.75 -7.46
CA GLN A 19 -18.05 10.51 -8.42
C GLN A 19 -17.95 9.92 -9.83
N VAL A 20 -16.74 9.66 -10.35
CA VAL A 20 -16.52 9.07 -11.68
C VAL A 20 -17.22 7.71 -11.78
N ARG A 21 -17.07 6.86 -10.76
CA ARG A 21 -17.76 5.57 -10.70
C ARG A 21 -19.27 5.73 -10.79
N ASN A 22 -19.85 6.67 -10.06
CA ASN A 22 -21.29 6.90 -10.06
C ASN A 22 -21.78 7.39 -11.43
N VAL A 23 -21.01 8.24 -12.12
CA VAL A 23 -21.31 8.67 -13.49
C VAL A 23 -21.27 7.49 -14.46
N ILE A 24 -20.26 6.64 -14.39
CA ILE A 24 -20.13 5.48 -15.28
C ILE A 24 -21.22 4.43 -15.01
N LYS A 25 -21.57 4.19 -13.74
CA LYS A 25 -22.71 3.33 -13.38
C LYS A 25 -24.01 3.85 -14.00
N LYS A 26 -24.32 5.14 -13.82
CA LYS A 26 -25.50 5.78 -14.42
C LYS A 26 -25.49 5.67 -15.94
N TYR A 27 -24.34 5.93 -16.58
CA TYR A 27 -24.20 5.78 -18.03
C TYR A 27 -24.49 4.35 -18.49
N ARG A 28 -23.90 3.35 -17.83
CA ARG A 28 -24.16 1.93 -18.12
C ARG A 28 -25.64 1.59 -18.00
N ASP A 29 -26.28 2.04 -16.92
CA ASP A 29 -27.68 1.71 -16.64
C ASP A 29 -28.63 2.35 -17.67
N ILE A 30 -28.36 3.60 -18.09
CA ILE A 30 -29.11 4.28 -19.17
C ILE A 30 -28.85 3.59 -20.52
N ALA A 31 -27.58 3.35 -20.88
CA ALA A 31 -27.24 2.73 -22.15
C ALA A 31 -27.83 1.32 -22.28
N LYS A 32 -27.95 0.59 -21.17
CA LYS A 32 -28.63 -0.71 -21.13
C LYS A 32 -30.15 -0.60 -21.26
N ALA A 33 -30.76 0.39 -20.61
CA ALA A 33 -32.21 0.62 -20.70
C ALA A 33 -32.65 0.99 -22.13
N GLU A 34 -31.80 1.71 -22.86
CA GLU A 34 -32.03 2.13 -24.25
C GLU A 34 -31.51 1.12 -25.30
N ASP A 35 -31.10 -0.09 -24.88
CA ASP A 35 -30.54 -1.15 -25.75
C ASP A 35 -29.33 -0.69 -26.60
N LEU A 36 -28.54 0.25 -26.08
CA LEU A 36 -27.34 0.82 -26.71
C LEU A 36 -26.05 0.05 -26.35
N THR A 37 -26.15 -1.02 -25.55
CA THR A 37 -25.02 -1.83 -25.12
C THR A 37 -25.04 -3.21 -25.76
N ASN A 38 -23.85 -3.78 -25.97
CA ASN A 38 -23.68 -5.19 -26.30
C ASN A 38 -22.82 -5.87 -25.23
N ALA A 39 -22.68 -7.19 -25.29
CA ALA A 39 -21.91 -7.95 -24.31
C ALA A 39 -20.48 -7.41 -24.09
N HIS A 40 -19.82 -6.95 -25.16
CA HIS A 40 -18.48 -6.40 -25.07
C HIS A 40 -18.43 -5.04 -24.36
N SER A 41 -19.37 -4.12 -24.67
CA SER A 41 -19.42 -2.82 -23.99
C SER A 41 -19.86 -2.95 -22.53
N GLU A 42 -20.78 -3.85 -22.21
CA GLU A 42 -21.14 -4.17 -20.83
C GLU A 42 -19.93 -4.70 -20.04
N GLN A 43 -19.18 -5.65 -20.61
CA GLN A 43 -17.99 -6.20 -19.97
C GLN A 43 -16.96 -5.10 -19.69
N ARG A 44 -16.69 -4.23 -20.66
CA ARG A 44 -15.73 -3.13 -20.49
C ARG A 44 -16.17 -2.13 -19.43
N LEU A 45 -17.45 -1.77 -19.40
CA LEU A 45 -18.00 -0.88 -18.36
C LEU A 45 -17.89 -1.51 -16.97
N ASN A 46 -18.19 -2.80 -16.85
CA ASN A 46 -18.05 -3.52 -15.59
C ASN A 46 -16.59 -3.63 -15.13
N GLN A 47 -15.64 -3.83 -16.06
CA GLN A 47 -14.20 -3.79 -15.75
C GLN A 47 -13.79 -2.41 -15.21
N ILE A 48 -14.19 -1.32 -15.87
CA ILE A 48 -13.89 0.05 -15.41
C ILE A 48 -14.49 0.31 -14.03
N ILE A 49 -15.74 -0.10 -13.81
CA ILE A 49 -16.40 0.02 -12.50
C ILE A 49 -15.65 -0.80 -11.43
N SER A 50 -15.18 -1.99 -11.77
CA SER A 50 -14.38 -2.83 -10.87
C SER A 50 -13.06 -2.16 -10.50
N THR A 51 -12.32 -1.61 -11.47
CA THR A 51 -11.09 -0.85 -11.22
C THR A 51 -11.34 0.41 -10.38
N LEU A 52 -12.49 1.07 -10.55
CA LEU A 52 -12.88 2.22 -9.72
C LEU A 52 -13.39 1.82 -8.34
N ASN A 53 -13.72 0.55 -8.11
CA ASN A 53 -14.08 0.02 -6.79
C ASN A 53 -12.86 -0.31 -5.94
N ASP A 54 -11.69 -0.52 -6.55
CA ASP A 54 -10.44 -0.69 -5.80
C ASP A 54 -10.23 0.55 -4.93
N ASP A 55 -10.42 0.45 -3.63
CA ASP A 55 -10.36 1.56 -2.70
C ASP A 55 -8.92 1.86 -2.24
N LYS A 56 -7.94 1.11 -2.74
CA LYS A 56 -6.54 1.27 -2.39
C LYS A 56 -5.88 2.33 -3.27
N LEU A 57 -4.96 3.06 -2.65
CA LEU A 57 -4.02 3.95 -3.33
C LEU A 57 -2.64 3.31 -3.30
N TYR A 58 -2.09 3.01 -4.47
CA TYR A 58 -0.75 2.45 -4.59
C TYR A 58 0.26 3.55 -4.86
N ILE A 59 1.29 3.63 -4.04
CA ILE A 59 2.38 4.60 -4.18
C ILE A 59 3.69 3.84 -4.30
N ALA A 60 4.37 4.01 -5.43
CA ALA A 60 5.65 3.38 -5.70
C ALA A 60 6.80 4.39 -5.51
N PHE A 61 7.68 4.13 -4.55
CA PHE A 61 8.88 4.93 -4.32
C PHE A 61 10.08 4.32 -5.05
N VAL A 62 10.44 4.87 -6.22
CA VAL A 62 11.55 4.38 -7.05
C VAL A 62 12.67 5.40 -7.12
N ALA A 63 13.89 4.99 -6.78
CA ALA A 63 15.11 5.79 -6.88
C ALA A 63 16.34 4.88 -6.79
N GLU A 64 17.51 5.41 -7.14
CA GLU A 64 18.79 4.74 -6.89
C GLU A 64 19.03 4.45 -5.40
N PHE A 65 20.02 3.59 -5.11
CA PHE A 65 20.40 3.24 -3.75
C PHE A 65 20.80 4.49 -2.94
N SER A 66 20.36 4.57 -1.69
CA SER A 66 20.70 5.65 -0.75
C SER A 66 20.34 7.08 -1.18
N ARG A 67 19.26 7.26 -1.96
CA ARG A 67 18.71 8.59 -2.34
C ARG A 67 17.59 9.10 -1.42
N GLY A 68 17.53 8.63 -0.17
CA GLY A 68 16.58 9.15 0.83
C GLY A 68 15.14 8.65 0.70
N LYS A 69 14.88 7.53 0.01
CA LYS A 69 13.52 6.95 -0.11
C LYS A 69 12.86 6.70 1.25
N SER A 70 13.55 6.02 2.17
CA SER A 70 13.04 5.77 3.52
C SER A 70 12.77 7.05 4.30
N GLU A 71 13.62 8.07 4.12
CA GLU A 71 13.44 9.37 4.79
C GLU A 71 12.21 10.10 4.26
N LEU A 72 11.95 10.02 2.94
CA LEU A 72 10.74 10.57 2.33
C LEU A 72 9.49 9.85 2.85
N ILE A 73 9.52 8.52 2.97
CA ILE A 73 8.40 7.75 3.53
C ILE A 73 8.17 8.13 5.01
N ASN A 74 9.24 8.26 5.81
CA ASN A 74 9.14 8.76 7.18
C ASN A 74 8.49 10.16 7.25
N ALA A 75 8.88 11.08 6.37
CA ALA A 75 8.35 12.43 6.36
C ALA A 75 6.87 12.49 5.91
N ILE A 76 6.48 11.66 4.95
CA ILE A 76 5.10 11.65 4.42
C ILE A 76 4.14 10.94 5.37
N PHE A 77 4.48 9.73 5.85
CA PHE A 77 3.52 8.86 6.54
C PHE A 77 3.74 8.78 8.05
N PHE A 78 4.93 9.11 8.56
CA PHE A 78 5.29 8.89 9.96
C PHE A 78 5.76 10.18 10.67
N SER A 79 5.55 11.34 10.07
CA SER A 79 6.02 12.63 10.62
C SER A 79 5.43 12.97 11.98
N THR A 80 4.24 12.47 12.28
CA THR A 80 3.55 12.68 13.57
C THR A 80 4.13 11.85 14.71
N LEU A 81 4.84 10.76 14.42
CA LEU A 81 5.45 9.89 15.43
C LEU A 81 6.68 10.52 16.08
N GLY A 82 7.17 11.66 15.57
CA GLY A 82 8.33 12.37 16.13
C GLY A 82 9.65 11.61 16.04
N LYS A 83 9.67 10.44 15.37
CA LYS A 83 10.82 9.56 15.24
C LYS A 83 10.93 8.99 13.82
N ARG A 84 12.15 8.61 13.44
CA ARG A 84 12.42 7.84 12.22
C ARG A 84 12.10 6.37 12.48
N VAL A 85 10.93 5.95 12.05
CA VAL A 85 10.48 4.56 12.24
C VAL A 85 11.05 3.63 11.19
N LEU A 86 11.08 4.06 9.92
CA LEU A 86 11.78 3.30 8.88
C LEU A 86 13.29 3.55 8.94
N PRO A 87 14.10 2.49 8.85
CA PRO A 87 15.55 2.60 8.75
C PRO A 87 15.98 3.45 7.55
N SER A 88 16.71 4.55 7.82
CA SER A 88 17.16 5.51 6.81
C SER A 88 18.65 5.88 6.88
N SER A 89 19.42 5.28 7.79
CA SER A 89 20.87 5.52 7.89
C SER A 89 21.66 4.85 6.75
N ALA A 90 22.84 5.39 6.45
CA ALA A 90 23.71 4.87 5.41
C ALA A 90 24.05 3.38 5.66
N GLY A 91 23.84 2.53 4.66
CA GLY A 91 24.00 1.07 4.80
C GLY A 91 22.85 0.36 5.52
N ARG A 92 21.85 1.07 6.04
CA ARG A 92 20.63 0.52 6.64
C ARG A 92 19.36 0.96 5.89
N THR A 93 19.42 0.95 4.55
CA THR A 93 18.24 1.10 3.69
C THR A 93 17.65 -0.28 3.40
N THR A 94 16.33 -0.37 3.27
CA THR A 94 15.63 -1.59 2.87
C THR A 94 16.12 -2.08 1.50
N MET A 95 16.83 -3.22 1.48
CA MET A 95 17.29 -3.89 0.24
C MET A 95 16.33 -4.99 -0.24
N CYS A 96 15.32 -5.29 0.57
CA CYS A 96 14.24 -6.21 0.23
C CYS A 96 13.00 -5.42 -0.20
N PRO A 97 12.23 -5.90 -1.20
CA PRO A 97 10.90 -5.36 -1.48
C PRO A 97 10.10 -5.29 -0.18
N SER A 98 9.62 -4.10 0.16
CA SER A 98 8.85 -3.83 1.38
C SER A 98 7.54 -3.18 0.97
N GLU A 99 6.44 -3.69 1.48
CA GLU A 99 5.11 -3.14 1.26
C GLU A 99 4.59 -2.60 2.60
N LEU A 100 4.18 -1.33 2.62
CA LEU A 100 3.36 -0.77 3.69
C LEU A 100 1.93 -0.74 3.16
N MET A 101 1.03 -1.48 3.81
CA MET A 101 -0.34 -1.58 3.37
C MET A 101 -1.31 -1.58 4.55
N TYR A 102 -2.54 -1.21 4.27
CA TYR A 102 -3.67 -1.42 5.16
C TYR A 102 -4.43 -2.68 4.71
N ASP A 103 -4.70 -3.57 5.66
CA ASP A 103 -5.57 -4.72 5.49
C ASP A 103 -6.40 -4.91 6.77
N HIS A 104 -7.72 -4.93 6.62
CA HIS A 104 -8.66 -5.06 7.73
C HIS A 104 -8.66 -6.45 8.38
N ASP A 105 -8.13 -7.47 7.69
CA ASP A 105 -8.08 -8.84 8.18
C ASP A 105 -6.89 -9.07 9.14
N PHE A 106 -5.99 -8.09 9.25
CA PHE A 106 -4.78 -8.17 10.07
C PHE A 106 -4.72 -7.04 11.09
N GLU A 107 -4.32 -7.39 12.31
CA GLU A 107 -3.88 -6.41 13.30
C GLU A 107 -2.58 -5.73 12.83
N PRO A 108 -2.29 -4.49 13.28
CA PRO A 108 -1.03 -3.82 12.95
C PRO A 108 0.18 -4.68 13.29
N SER A 109 0.96 -5.07 12.28
CA SER A 109 2.13 -5.91 12.46
C SER A 109 3.19 -5.68 11.38
N ILE A 110 4.40 -6.18 11.63
CA ILE A 110 5.38 -6.45 10.60
C ILE A 110 5.35 -7.95 10.31
N ARG A 111 5.24 -8.30 9.03
CA ARG A 111 5.36 -9.68 8.57
C ARG A 111 6.68 -9.83 7.81
N LEU A 112 7.54 -10.74 8.25
CA LEU A 112 8.86 -10.96 7.66
C LEU A 112 8.97 -12.38 7.12
N LEU A 113 9.51 -12.49 5.90
CA LEU A 113 9.99 -13.76 5.37
C LEU A 113 11.47 -13.96 5.76
N PRO A 114 11.88 -15.18 6.14
CA PRO A 114 13.29 -15.51 6.33
C PRO A 114 14.13 -15.22 5.08
N ILE A 115 15.37 -14.75 5.24
CA ILE A 115 16.23 -14.37 4.09
C ILE A 115 16.49 -15.54 3.13
N ASP A 116 16.49 -16.77 3.64
CA ASP A 116 16.73 -18.00 2.88
C ASP A 116 15.64 -18.25 1.82
N THR A 117 14.43 -17.69 2.00
CA THR A 117 13.34 -17.77 1.02
C THR A 117 13.74 -17.21 -0.34
N ARG A 118 14.70 -16.28 -0.40
CA ARG A 118 15.24 -15.72 -1.67
C ARG A 118 15.87 -16.77 -2.58
N SER A 119 16.31 -17.90 -2.03
CA SER A 119 16.95 -18.99 -2.78
C SER A 119 15.98 -20.01 -3.38
N THR A 120 14.71 -19.97 -2.96
CA THR A 120 13.70 -21.02 -3.25
C THR A 120 13.06 -20.91 -4.63
N GLY A 121 13.25 -19.80 -5.36
CA GLY A 121 12.61 -19.53 -6.64
C GLY A 121 11.12 -19.15 -6.55
N THR A 122 10.47 -19.40 -5.41
CA THR A 122 9.09 -19.00 -5.10
C THR A 122 8.95 -17.48 -5.08
N SER A 123 7.91 -16.97 -5.72
CA SER A 123 7.63 -15.54 -5.78
C SER A 123 7.02 -15.02 -4.48
N ILE A 124 7.17 -13.72 -4.20
CA ILE A 124 6.53 -13.08 -3.03
C ILE A 124 5.00 -13.21 -3.09
N GLN A 125 4.41 -13.19 -4.29
CA GLN A 125 2.96 -13.36 -4.46
C GLN A 125 2.48 -14.76 -4.07
N GLU A 126 3.30 -15.79 -4.30
CA GLU A 126 3.01 -17.14 -3.82
C GLU A 126 3.17 -17.23 -2.30
N TYR A 127 4.26 -16.66 -1.75
CA TYR A 127 4.49 -16.62 -0.31
C TYR A 127 3.36 -15.93 0.47
N LYS A 128 2.69 -14.92 -0.10
CA LYS A 128 1.52 -14.29 0.55
C LYS A 128 0.40 -15.28 0.89
N ASN A 129 0.34 -16.43 0.21
CA ASN A 129 -0.65 -17.48 0.47
C ASN A 129 -0.11 -18.60 1.38
N MET A 130 1.09 -18.46 1.95
CA MET A 130 1.76 -19.44 2.82
C MET A 130 2.01 -18.80 4.20
N PRO A 131 0.96 -18.59 5.02
CA PRO A 131 1.08 -17.86 6.30
C PRO A 131 2.11 -18.46 7.26
N GLU A 132 2.37 -19.76 7.19
CA GLU A 132 3.36 -20.50 7.98
C GLU A 132 4.81 -20.11 7.70
N GLU A 133 5.10 -19.52 6.54
CA GLU A 133 6.44 -19.05 6.17
C GLU A 133 6.75 -17.65 6.73
N TRP A 134 5.76 -16.96 7.30
CA TRP A 134 5.90 -15.60 7.81
C TRP A 134 6.07 -15.57 9.33
N SER A 135 6.98 -14.70 9.77
CA SER A 135 7.09 -14.30 11.16
C SER A 135 6.37 -12.98 11.37
N ASP A 136 5.36 -12.99 12.24
CA ASP A 136 4.54 -11.83 12.60
C ASP A 136 5.05 -11.15 13.88
N TYR A 137 5.27 -9.84 13.81
CA TYR A 137 5.67 -9.01 14.94
C TYR A 137 4.61 -7.90 15.17
N PRO A 138 3.82 -7.97 16.25
CA PRO A 138 2.77 -6.98 16.52
C PRO A 138 3.33 -5.56 16.71
N LEU A 139 2.60 -4.57 16.20
CA LEU A 139 2.90 -3.15 16.37
C LEU A 139 1.91 -2.52 17.36
N ASP A 140 2.46 -1.79 18.33
CA ASP A 140 1.71 -0.90 19.20
C ASP A 140 1.67 0.49 18.56
N ILE A 141 0.55 0.82 17.93
CA ILE A 141 0.39 2.08 17.18
C ILE A 141 0.43 3.33 18.06
N ASP A 142 0.29 3.17 19.38
CA ASP A 142 0.35 4.26 20.35
C ASP A 142 1.79 4.50 20.86
N SER A 143 2.76 3.66 20.46
CA SER A 143 4.14 3.71 20.94
C SER A 143 5.15 3.81 19.79
N ALA A 144 5.59 5.04 19.50
CA ALA A 144 6.63 5.30 18.49
C ALA A 144 7.95 4.56 18.78
N GLU A 145 8.29 4.40 20.07
CA GLU A 145 9.39 3.58 20.55
C GLU A 145 9.24 2.11 20.15
N GLN A 146 8.09 1.50 20.42
CA GLN A 146 7.84 0.09 20.11
C GLN A 146 7.85 -0.14 18.60
N ILE A 147 7.18 0.74 17.83
CA ILE A 147 7.19 0.69 16.36
C ILE A 147 8.63 0.73 15.83
N SER A 148 9.45 1.65 16.33
CA SER A 148 10.83 1.79 15.88
C SER A 148 11.71 0.58 16.24
N GLU A 149 11.49 -0.04 17.40
CA GLU A 149 12.22 -1.25 17.82
C GLU A 149 11.85 -2.43 16.90
N VAL A 150 10.56 -2.63 16.66
CA VAL A 150 10.05 -3.73 15.82
C VAL A 150 10.47 -3.56 14.36
N LEU A 151 10.43 -2.34 13.80
CA LEU A 151 10.91 -2.07 12.44
C LEU A 151 12.41 -2.29 12.25
N ARG A 152 13.19 -2.37 13.33
CA ARG A 152 14.63 -2.67 13.25
C ARG A 152 14.91 -4.08 12.73
N HIS A 153 13.98 -5.03 12.92
CA HIS A 153 14.08 -6.39 12.38
C HIS A 153 14.26 -6.42 10.85
N ILE A 154 13.78 -5.41 10.13
CA ILE A 154 13.97 -5.30 8.66
C ILE A 154 15.45 -5.15 8.28
N THR A 155 16.30 -4.68 9.21
CA THR A 155 17.75 -4.46 8.98
C THR A 155 18.64 -5.54 9.56
N GLU A 156 18.06 -6.57 10.17
CA GLU A 156 18.84 -7.65 10.74
C GLU A 156 19.56 -8.42 9.62
N VAL A 157 20.82 -8.71 9.88
CA VAL A 157 21.67 -9.54 9.03
C VAL A 157 22.00 -10.78 9.85
N ASN A 158 21.82 -11.95 9.24
CA ASN A 158 22.28 -13.21 9.81
C ASN A 158 23.82 -13.23 9.91
#